data_AF-A0A847N8R0-F1
#
_entry.id   AF-A0A847N8R0-F1
#
_cell.length_a   1.000
_cell.length_b   1.000
_cell.length_c   1.000
_cell.angle_alpha   90.00
_cell.angle_beta   90.00
_cell.angle_gamma   90.00
#
_symmetry.space_group_name_H-M   'P 1'
#
loop_
_entity.id
_entity.type
_entity.pdbx_description
1 polymer ?
#
loop_
_entity_poly.entity_id
_entity_poly.type
_entity_poly.pdbx_seq_one_letter_code
_entity_poly.pdbx_strand_id
1 'polypeptide(L)'
;MQSKYEIRHSGGSVFVGAYMSESLGFSSRQIKKLFKDKRVCINGKPAYRDEKVKDGDILEVDLPGGGRKDIVPEDIKLDIIYEDEYLLAVNKPSYMLVHPTPRHPAGTLLNGAANYLPERARKHRCDF
;
A
#
# COMPACT_ATOMS: atom_id res chain seq x y z
N MET A 1 -4.02 9.59 -4.12
CA MET A 1 -3.87 10.62 -3.07
C MET A 1 -2.66 11.43 -3.47
N GLN A 2 -2.87 12.68 -3.83
CA GLN A 2 -1.80 13.53 -4.35
C GLN A 2 -1.00 14.11 -3.18
N SER A 3 0.30 13.86 -3.14
CA SER A 3 1.21 14.41 -2.13
C SER A 3 2.15 15.39 -2.81
N LYS A 4 2.33 16.56 -2.19
CA LYS A 4 3.27 17.60 -2.66
C LYS A 4 4.43 17.71 -1.68
N TYR A 5 5.64 17.75 -2.21
CA TYR A 5 6.87 17.86 -1.44
C TYR A 5 7.66 19.04 -2.00
N GLU A 6 8.10 19.94 -1.12
CA GLU A 6 9.09 20.95 -1.47
C GLU A 6 10.47 20.29 -1.44
N ILE A 7 11.23 20.42 -2.54
CA ILE A 7 12.57 19.86 -2.63
C ILE A 7 13.52 20.76 -1.84
N ARG A 8 14.14 20.17 -0.82
CA ARG A 8 15.19 20.84 -0.03
C ARG A 8 16.46 20.01 -0.07
N HIS A 9 17.51 20.55 -0.67
CA HIS A 9 18.80 19.87 -0.75
C HIS A 9 19.97 20.87 -0.69
N SER A 10 20.88 20.66 0.26
CA SER A 10 22.12 21.43 0.41
C SER A 10 23.24 20.84 -0.44
N GLY A 11 23.27 21.16 -1.73
CA GLY A 11 24.31 20.70 -2.66
C GLY A 11 23.87 20.68 -4.12
N GLY A 12 24.76 20.26 -5.03
CA GLY A 12 24.59 20.31 -6.50
C GLY A 12 23.37 19.56 -7.06
N SER A 13 23.28 19.46 -8.39
CA SER A 13 22.10 18.88 -9.04
C SER A 13 21.85 17.41 -8.66
N VAL A 14 20.72 17.13 -8.02
CA VAL A 14 20.28 15.76 -7.66
C VAL A 14 19.25 15.27 -8.68
N PHE A 15 19.21 13.97 -8.95
CA PHE A 15 18.15 13.38 -9.77
C PHE A 15 16.89 13.13 -8.96
N VAL A 16 15.70 13.42 -9.53
CA VAL A 16 14.42 13.24 -8.83
C VAL A 16 14.23 11.82 -8.29
N GLY A 17 14.66 10.80 -9.04
CA GLY A 17 14.58 9.42 -8.59
C GLY A 17 15.45 9.11 -7.37
N ALA A 18 16.63 9.74 -7.26
CA ALA A 18 17.50 9.60 -6.10
C ALA A 18 16.90 10.33 -4.88
N TYR A 19 16.41 11.56 -5.08
CA TYR A 19 15.74 12.34 -4.04
C TYR A 19 14.53 11.61 -3.44
N MET A 20 13.67 11.01 -4.29
CA MET A 20 12.53 10.21 -3.83
C MET A 20 12.95 8.99 -3.00
N SER A 21 14.09 8.38 -3.30
CA SER A 21 14.60 7.22 -2.56
C SER A 21 15.22 7.63 -1.22
N GLU A 22 16.09 8.63 -1.23
CA GLU A 22 16.92 9.01 -0.06
C GLU A 22 16.17 9.91 0.91
N SER A 23 15.42 10.89 0.40
CA SER A 23 14.75 11.90 1.24
C SER A 23 13.31 11.52 1.57
N LEU A 24 12.62 10.79 0.69
CA LEU A 24 11.21 10.42 0.87
C LEU A 24 10.99 8.93 1.18
N GLY A 25 12.04 8.11 1.18
CA GLY A 25 11.98 6.70 1.56
C GLY A 25 11.20 5.79 0.59
N PHE A 26 10.98 6.22 -0.66
CA PHE A 26 10.28 5.40 -1.64
C PHE A 26 11.16 4.23 -2.07
N SER A 27 10.58 3.02 -2.14
CA SER A 27 11.31 1.87 -2.68
C SER A 27 11.56 2.01 -4.19
N SER A 28 12.65 1.43 -4.68
CA SER A 28 12.97 1.36 -6.12
C SER A 28 11.81 0.82 -6.97
N ARG A 29 10.99 -0.08 -6.42
CA ARG A 29 9.81 -0.63 -7.10
C ARG A 29 8.68 0.40 -7.20
N GLN A 30 8.43 1.16 -6.13
CA GLN A 30 7.44 2.25 -6.15
C GLN A 30 7.86 3.34 -7.13
N ILE A 31 9.12 3.79 -7.08
CA ILE A 31 9.66 4.81 -7.98
C ILE A 31 9.48 4.40 -9.44
N LYS A 32 9.92 3.17 -9.82
CA LYS A 32 9.74 2.66 -11.17
C LYS A 32 8.27 2.65 -11.60
N LYS A 33 7.36 2.26 -10.72
CA LYS A 33 5.93 2.23 -11.02
C LYS A 33 5.36 3.64 -11.21
N LEU A 34 5.70 4.58 -10.34
CA LEU A 34 5.21 5.96 -10.41
C LEU A 34 5.65 6.68 -11.68
N PHE A 35 6.92 6.52 -12.09
CA PHE A 35 7.42 7.08 -13.35
C PHE A 35 6.82 6.37 -14.57
N LYS A 36 6.67 5.04 -14.53
CA LYS A 36 6.01 4.29 -15.61
C LYS A 36 4.57 4.74 -15.83
N ASP A 37 3.84 4.97 -14.73
CA ASP A 37 2.43 5.37 -14.75
C ASP A 37 2.25 6.89 -14.94
N LYS A 38 3.34 7.65 -15.18
CA LYS A 38 3.36 9.12 -15.34
C LYS A 38 2.69 9.89 -14.18
N ARG A 39 2.94 9.43 -12.95
CA ARG A 39 2.34 9.96 -11.70
C ARG A 39 3.27 10.89 -10.92
N VAL A 40 4.34 11.37 -11.55
CA VAL A 40 5.34 12.25 -10.93
C VAL A 40 5.46 13.51 -11.77
N CYS A 41 5.30 14.67 -11.12
CA CYS A 41 5.45 15.97 -11.75
C CYS A 41 6.41 16.84 -10.94
N ILE A 42 7.17 17.70 -11.62
CA ILE A 42 7.96 18.78 -11.02
C ILE A 42 7.37 20.10 -11.50
N ASN A 43 6.98 20.98 -10.58
CA ASN A 43 6.38 22.28 -10.88
C ASN A 43 5.20 22.19 -11.88
N GLY A 44 4.37 21.16 -11.74
CA GLY A 44 3.21 20.91 -12.60
C GLY A 44 3.50 20.27 -13.96
N LYS A 45 4.76 19.94 -14.29
CA LYS A 45 5.15 19.27 -15.54
C LYS A 45 5.52 17.80 -15.29
N PRO A 46 5.13 16.85 -16.17
CA PRO A 46 5.55 15.45 -16.04
C PRO A 46 7.07 15.32 -16.01
N ALA A 47 7.58 14.58 -15.03
CA ALA A 47 9.02 14.43 -14.81
C ALA A 47 9.53 13.06 -15.27
N TYR A 48 10.79 13.00 -15.70
CA TYR A 48 11.51 11.74 -15.93
C TYR A 48 12.37 11.36 -14.73
N ARG A 49 12.61 10.06 -14.54
CA ARG A 49 13.38 9.56 -13.38
C ARG A 49 14.77 10.19 -13.27
N ASP A 50 15.41 10.39 -14.41
CA ASP A 50 16.78 10.90 -14.53
C ASP A 50 16.80 12.42 -14.75
N GLU A 51 15.69 13.09 -14.46
CA GLU A 51 15.59 14.55 -14.48
C GLU A 51 16.22 15.14 -13.22
N LYS A 52 16.97 16.23 -13.39
CA LYS A 52 17.64 16.92 -12.30
C LYS A 52 16.69 17.92 -11.65
N VAL A 53 16.66 17.92 -10.33
CA VAL A 53 15.86 18.85 -9.51
C VAL A 53 16.76 19.89 -8.86
N LYS A 54 16.16 21.05 -8.57
CA LYS A 54 16.80 22.16 -7.85
C LYS A 54 16.13 22.36 -6.49
N ASP A 55 16.86 23.02 -5.61
CA ASP A 55 16.32 23.50 -4.34
C ASP A 55 15.14 24.45 -4.60
N GLY A 56 14.03 24.26 -3.88
CA GLY A 56 12.79 25.01 -4.06
C GLY A 56 11.84 24.49 -5.14
N ASP A 57 12.21 23.46 -5.91
CA ASP A 57 11.27 22.82 -6.84
C ASP A 57 10.14 22.10 -6.07
N ILE A 58 8.93 22.10 -6.63
CA ILE A 58 7.77 21.39 -6.07
C ILE A 58 7.62 20.04 -6.76
N LEU A 59 7.85 18.97 -6.01
CA LEU A 59 7.61 17.61 -6.44
C LEU A 59 6.18 17.18 -6.09
N GLU A 60 5.40 16.82 -7.11
CA GLU A 60 4.06 16.28 -6.95
C GLU A 60 4.05 14.80 -7.29
N VAL A 61 3.64 13.96 -6.34
CA VAL A 61 3.54 12.51 -6.51
C VAL A 61 2.10 12.10 -6.29
N ASP A 62 1.46 11.58 -7.35
CA ASP A 62 0.17 10.91 -7.21
C ASP A 62 0.39 9.47 -6.78
N LEU A 63 0.29 9.23 -5.48
CA LEU A 63 0.31 7.88 -4.94
C LEU A 63 -1.01 7.21 -5.32
N PRO A 64 -0.98 6.08 -6.06
CA PRO A 64 -2.18 5.30 -6.25
C PRO A 64 -2.69 4.96 -4.86
N GLY A 65 -3.94 5.36 -4.57
CA GLY A 65 -4.56 5.06 -3.29
C GLY A 65 -4.34 3.57 -3.01
N GLY A 66 -3.86 3.25 -1.81
CA GLY A 66 -3.78 1.86 -1.38
C GLY A 66 -5.20 1.33 -1.43
N GLY A 67 -5.58 0.74 -2.56
CA GLY A 67 -6.85 0.09 -2.68
C GLY A 67 -6.88 -0.90 -1.53
N ARG A 68 -7.84 -0.74 -0.63
CA ARG A 68 -8.28 -1.88 0.14
C ARG A 68 -8.50 -2.94 -0.92
N LYS A 69 -7.66 -3.98 -0.91
CA LYS A 69 -8.06 -5.18 -1.61
C LYS A 69 -9.27 -5.61 -0.83
N ASP A 70 -10.45 -5.29 -1.34
CA ASP A 70 -11.69 -5.66 -0.71
C ASP A 70 -11.64 -7.18 -0.63
N ILE A 71 -11.38 -7.68 0.58
CA ILE A 71 -11.40 -9.10 0.85
C ILE A 71 -12.86 -9.47 0.70
N VAL A 72 -13.19 -10.12 -0.40
CA VAL A 72 -14.55 -10.58 -0.66
C VAL A 72 -14.84 -11.70 0.36
N PRO A 73 -15.85 -11.55 1.23
CA PRO A 73 -16.25 -12.61 2.13
C PRO A 73 -16.70 -13.86 1.35
N GLU A 74 -16.28 -15.04 1.79
CA GLU A 74 -16.69 -16.32 1.20
C GLU A 74 -17.22 -17.27 2.26
N ASP A 75 -18.27 -18.01 1.93
CA ASP A 75 -18.83 -19.05 2.80
C ASP A 75 -17.92 -20.29 2.80
N ILE A 76 -16.86 -20.24 3.61
CA ILE A 76 -15.89 -21.31 3.81
C ILE A 76 -16.00 -21.76 5.27
N LYS A 77 -16.28 -23.06 5.48
CA LYS A 77 -16.33 -23.64 6.82
C LYS A 77 -14.95 -23.53 7.50
N LEU A 78 -14.91 -22.82 8.62
CA LEU A 78 -13.71 -22.70 9.47
C LEU A 78 -13.74 -23.75 10.58
N ASP A 79 -12.62 -24.45 10.78
CA ASP A 79 -12.44 -25.36 11.91
C ASP A 79 -11.88 -24.57 13.10
N ILE A 80 -12.77 -23.99 13.92
CA ILE A 80 -12.41 -23.09 15.01
C ILE A 80 -12.06 -23.91 16.24
N ILE A 81 -10.82 -23.77 16.71
CA ILE A 81 -10.32 -24.48 17.90
C ILE A 81 -10.39 -23.62 19.17
N TYR A 82 -10.47 -22.29 19.00
CA TYR A 82 -10.64 -21.34 20.10
C TYR A 82 -11.19 -20.01 19.57
N GLU A 83 -12.11 -19.37 20.30
CA GLU A 83 -12.62 -18.02 20.02
C GLU A 83 -12.93 -17.28 21.32
N ASP A 84 -12.49 -16.02 21.42
CA ASP A 84 -12.92 -15.06 22.43
C ASP A 84 -13.17 -13.66 21.81
N GLU A 85 -13.36 -12.64 22.65
CA GLU A 85 -13.65 -11.27 22.20
C GLU A 85 -12.49 -10.60 21.42
N TYR A 86 -11.27 -11.14 21.51
CA TYR A 86 -10.05 -10.58 20.96
C TYR A 86 -9.33 -11.50 19.97
N LEU A 87 -9.51 -12.83 20.09
CA LEU A 87 -8.75 -13.84 19.35
C LEU A 87 -9.67 -14.89 18.73
N LEU A 88 -9.40 -15.20 17.46
CA LEU A 88 -9.95 -16.34 16.75
C LEU A 88 -8.80 -17.25 16.32
N ALA A 89 -8.78 -18.50 16.83
CA ALA A 89 -7.83 -19.52 16.42
C ALA A 89 -8.53 -20.58 15.56
N VAL A 90 -8.02 -20.77 14.34
CA VAL A 90 -8.59 -21.69 13.36
C VAL A 90 -7.54 -22.74 13.00
N ASN A 91 -7.94 -24.01 13.03
CA ASN A 91 -7.17 -25.11 12.49
C ASN A 91 -7.22 -25.07 10.95
N LYS A 92 -6.22 -24.45 10.34
CA LYS A 92 -6.18 -24.26 8.90
C LYS A 92 -5.92 -25.61 8.19
N PRO A 93 -6.80 -26.04 7.26
CA PRO A 93 -6.55 -27.26 6.50
C PRO A 93 -5.33 -27.14 5.59
N SER A 94 -4.74 -28.28 5.24
CA SER A 94 -3.67 -28.37 4.23
C SER A 94 -4.15 -27.78 2.90
N TYR A 95 -3.21 -27.20 2.13
CA TYR A 95 -3.46 -26.60 0.81
C TYR A 95 -4.36 -25.36 0.76
N MET A 96 -4.94 -24.91 1.87
CA MET A 96 -5.63 -23.62 1.94
C MET A 96 -4.63 -22.46 2.12
N LEU A 97 -4.75 -21.42 1.30
CA LEU A 97 -3.97 -20.18 1.44
C LEU A 97 -4.46 -19.34 2.62
N VAL A 98 -3.55 -18.62 3.29
CA VAL A 98 -3.91 -17.78 4.45
C VAL A 98 -4.49 -16.44 3.99
N HIS A 99 -3.76 -15.73 3.13
CA HIS A 99 -4.13 -14.38 2.68
C HIS A 99 -4.25 -14.32 1.15
N PRO A 100 -5.20 -13.52 0.60
CA PRO A 100 -5.35 -13.29 -0.83
C PRO A 100 -4.08 -12.74 -1.46
N THR A 101 -3.70 -13.33 -2.59
CA THR A 101 -2.59 -12.86 -3.41
C THR A 101 -3.11 -12.34 -4.75
N PRO A 102 -2.33 -11.57 -5.52
CA PRO A 102 -2.75 -11.15 -6.86
C PRO A 102 -3.10 -12.30 -7.81
N ARG A 103 -2.51 -13.49 -7.61
CA ARG A 103 -2.80 -14.70 -8.41
C ARG A 103 -3.95 -15.53 -7.86
N HIS A 104 -4.17 -15.48 -6.56
CA HIS A 104 -5.23 -16.22 -5.86
C HIS A 104 -5.96 -15.25 -4.92
N PRO A 105 -6.92 -14.45 -5.45
CA PRO A 105 -7.60 -13.42 -4.67
C PRO A 105 -8.74 -13.96 -3.78
N ALA A 106 -9.14 -15.23 -3.98
CA ALA A 106 -10.31 -15.88 -3.41
C ALA A 106 -9.93 -17.25 -2.82
N GLY A 107 -10.83 -17.87 -2.05
CA GLY A 107 -10.66 -19.20 -1.48
C GLY A 107 -9.59 -19.29 -0.39
N THR A 108 -9.27 -18.17 0.26
CA THR A 108 -8.28 -18.12 1.34
C THR A 108 -8.95 -18.12 2.71
N LEU A 109 -8.18 -18.46 3.74
CA LEU A 109 -8.64 -18.42 5.13
C LEU A 109 -9.18 -17.04 5.50
N LEU A 110 -8.56 -15.97 5.01
CA LEU A 110 -9.01 -14.60 5.24
C LEU A 110 -10.37 -14.31 4.57
N ASN A 111 -10.69 -14.91 3.42
CA ASN A 111 -12.02 -14.77 2.79
C ASN A 111 -13.10 -15.43 3.67
N GLY A 112 -12.80 -16.63 4.20
CA GLY A 112 -13.67 -17.31 5.16
C GLY A 112 -13.82 -16.55 6.47
N ALA A 113 -12.72 -16.02 7.01
CA ALA A 113 -12.74 -15.22 8.23
C ALA A 113 -13.51 -13.90 8.04
N ALA A 114 -13.40 -13.26 6.88
CA ALA A 114 -14.18 -12.06 6.55
C ALA A 114 -15.69 -12.34 6.50
N ASN A 115 -16.10 -13.55 6.08
CA ASN A 115 -17.50 -13.97 6.12
C ASN A 115 -17.97 -14.36 7.53
N TYR A 116 -17.11 -15.02 8.31
CA TYR A 116 -17.40 -15.41 9.68
C TYR A 116 -17.48 -14.22 10.64
N LEU A 117 -16.67 -13.18 10.40
CA LEU A 117 -16.62 -11.94 11.21
C LEU A 117 -17.06 -10.71 10.38
N PRO A 118 -18.32 -10.62 9.93
CA PRO A 118 -18.74 -9.55 9.03
C PRO A 118 -18.68 -8.15 9.69
N GLU A 119 -18.79 -8.05 11.02
CA GLU A 119 -19.01 -6.78 11.75
C GLU A 119 -18.25 -6.67 13.10
N ARG A 120 -17.27 -7.54 13.40
CA ARG A 120 -16.50 -7.50 14.67
C ARG A 120 -15.16 -6.78 14.60
N ALA A 121 -14.79 -6.22 13.46
CA ALA A 121 -13.71 -5.24 13.39
C ALA A 121 -14.20 -3.92 14.04
N ARG A 122 -14.35 -3.90 15.37
CA ARG A 122 -14.52 -2.66 16.13
C ARG A 122 -13.41 -1.73 15.64
N LYS A 123 -13.81 -0.62 15.03
CA LYS A 123 -12.92 0.51 14.79
C LYS A 123 -12.40 0.91 16.16
N HIS A 124 -11.24 0.40 16.56
CA HIS A 124 -10.36 1.15 17.43
C HIS A 124 -9.87 2.33 16.59
N ARG A 125 -10.76 3.31 16.41
CA ARG A 125 -10.37 4.66 16.04
C ARG A 125 -9.60 5.16 17.26
N CYS A 126 -8.29 5.33 17.11
CA CYS A 126 -7.61 6.31 17.94
C CYS A 126 -8.10 7.66 17.44
N ASP A 127 -8.98 8.29 18.21
CA ASP A 127 -9.26 9.72 18.05
C ASP A 127 -7.98 10.45 18.51
N PHE A 128 -7.28 11.07 17.55
CA PHE A 128 -6.26 12.09 17.80
C PHE A 128 -6.84 13.44 17.39
#